data_AF-A0A7S3N8U6-F1
#
_entry.id   AF-A0A7S3N8U6-F1
#
_cell.length_a   1.000
_cell.length_b   1.000
_cell.length_c   1.000
_cell.angle_alpha   90.00
_cell.angle_beta   90.00
_cell.angle_gamma   90.00
#
_symmetry.space_group_name_H-M   'P 1'
#
loop_
_entity.id
_entity.type
_entity.pdbx_description
1 polymer ?
#
loop_
_entity_poly.entity_id
_entity_poly.type
_entity_poly.pdbx_seq_one_letter_code
_entity_poly.pdbx_strand_id
1 'polypeptide(L)'
;EKYDLFEEGVVTPHLAPTGYLGTGQVGYFLSNMKSIHDAHIGDTFYIEGERGKITPFPGYEKPQCMVYAGFFPEMASNYEALEKAIQSVLLTDGSVSFQY
;
A
#
# COMPACT_ATOMS: atom_id res chain seq x y z
N GLU A 1 -7.96 -7.73 5.84
CA GLU A 1 -8.92 -7.13 6.77
C GLU A 1 -10.22 -6.84 6.01
N LYS A 2 -11.14 -6.01 6.54
CA LYS A 2 -12.32 -5.55 5.81
C LYS A 2 -12.22 -4.05 5.63
N TYR A 3 -12.52 -3.57 4.43
CA TYR A 3 -12.49 -2.15 4.09
C TYR A 3 -13.78 -1.78 3.37
N ASP A 4 -14.26 -0.57 3.64
CA ASP A 4 -15.41 -0.03 2.93
C ASP A 4 -14.93 0.55 1.59
N LEU A 5 -15.64 0.19 0.52
CA LEU A 5 -15.40 0.70 -0.82
C LEU A 5 -16.20 1.99 -1.02
N PHE A 6 -15.50 3.08 -1.35
CA PHE A 6 -16.13 4.38 -1.58
C PHE A 6 -16.36 4.66 -3.05
N GLU A 7 -15.39 4.30 -3.90
CA GLU A 7 -15.44 4.53 -5.33
C GLU A 7 -14.54 3.53 -6.06
N GLU A 8 -14.94 3.13 -7.26
CA GLU A 8 -14.11 2.43 -8.22
C GLU A 8 -14.26 3.01 -9.63
N GLY A 9 -13.20 2.88 -10.43
CA GLY A 9 -13.15 3.48 -11.74
C GLY A 9 -11.97 3.05 -12.58
N VAL A 10 -11.90 3.62 -13.78
CA VAL A 10 -10.79 3.43 -14.72
C VAL A 10 -10.00 4.72 -14.85
N VAL A 11 -8.74 4.60 -15.28
CA VAL A 11 -7.86 5.75 -15.49
C VAL A 11 -7.70 6.02 -16.98
N THR A 12 -8.30 7.11 -17.47
CA THR A 12 -8.27 7.48 -18.89
C THR A 12 -8.45 8.98 -19.11
N PRO A 13 -7.38 9.77 -19.35
CA PRO A 13 -6.10 9.77 -18.62
C PRO A 13 -6.23 10.27 -17.18
N HIS A 14 -7.40 10.82 -16.82
CA HIS A 14 -7.78 11.20 -15.47
C HIS A 14 -8.65 10.11 -14.83
N LEU A 15 -8.86 10.20 -13.52
CA LEU A 15 -9.75 9.29 -12.78
C LEU A 15 -11.18 9.44 -13.31
N ALA A 16 -11.74 8.34 -13.81
CA ALA A 16 -13.11 8.26 -14.30
C ALA A 16 -13.88 7.21 -13.48
N PRO A 17 -14.76 7.64 -12.55
CA PRO A 17 -15.59 6.72 -11.77
C PRO A 17 -16.53 5.95 -12.69
N THR A 18 -16.52 4.62 -12.60
CA THR A 18 -17.41 3.75 -13.40
C THR A 18 -18.51 3.10 -12.56
N GLY A 19 -18.32 3.08 -11.23
CA GLY A 19 -19.25 2.46 -10.27
C GLY A 19 -19.22 0.93 -10.27
N TYR A 20 -18.40 0.31 -11.13
CA TYR A 20 -18.01 -1.10 -11.04
C TYR A 20 -16.74 -1.37 -11.88
N LEU A 21 -15.94 -2.35 -11.45
CA LEU A 21 -14.84 -2.92 -12.24
C LEU A 21 -15.16 -4.38 -12.58
N GLY A 22 -15.35 -4.65 -13.87
CA GLY A 22 -15.63 -5.97 -14.41
C GLY A 22 -14.37 -6.82 -14.64
N THR A 23 -14.58 -8.10 -14.92
CA THR A 23 -13.50 -9.07 -15.16
C THR A 23 -12.59 -8.64 -16.30
N GLY A 24 -11.28 -8.63 -16.03
CA GLY A 24 -10.25 -8.27 -17.01
C GLY A 24 -10.02 -6.76 -17.17
N GLN A 25 -10.76 -5.92 -16.46
CA GLN A 25 -10.53 -4.47 -16.45
C GLN A 25 -9.41 -4.11 -15.49
N VAL A 26 -8.68 -3.05 -15.83
CA VAL A 26 -7.64 -2.45 -14.99
C VAL A 26 -8.12 -1.07 -14.56
N GLY A 27 -8.02 -0.77 -13.28
CA GLY A 27 -8.58 0.45 -12.71
C GLY A 27 -8.04 0.75 -11.33
N TYR A 28 -8.76 1.61 -10.62
CA TYR A 28 -8.47 2.01 -9.26
C TYR A 28 -9.72 1.82 -8.39
N PHE A 29 -9.50 1.76 -7.08
CA PHE A 29 -10.56 1.87 -6.10
C PHE A 29 -10.10 2.70 -4.90
N LEU A 30 -11.04 3.35 -4.25
CA LEU A 30 -10.84 4.15 -3.03
C LEU A 30 -11.50 3.43 -1.87
N SER A 31 -10.76 3.27 -0.77
CA SER A 31 -11.26 2.64 0.45
C SER A 31 -10.86 3.43 1.70
N ASN A 32 -11.33 2.99 2.86
CA ASN A 32 -10.96 3.53 4.17
C ASN A 32 -9.62 3.01 4.72
N MET A 33 -8.75 2.44 3.88
CA MET A 33 -7.39 2.03 4.27
C MET A 33 -6.56 3.25 4.70
N LYS A 34 -6.07 3.25 5.94
CA LYS A 34 -5.31 4.37 6.53
C LYS A 34 -3.80 4.19 6.45
N SER A 35 -3.33 2.94 6.45
CA SER A 35 -1.91 2.61 6.42
C SER A 35 -1.53 2.09 5.04
N ILE A 36 -0.47 2.66 4.48
CA ILE A 36 0.13 2.16 3.24
C ILE A 36 0.67 0.73 3.41
N HIS A 37 1.01 0.33 4.64
CA HIS A 37 1.46 -1.03 4.94
C HIS A 37 0.35 -2.08 4.86
N ASP A 38 -0.92 -1.67 4.81
CA ASP A 38 -2.04 -2.61 4.63
C ASP A 38 -2.25 -2.91 3.13
N ALA A 39 -1.85 -1.98 2.25
CA ALA A 39 -1.94 -2.09 0.80
C ALA A 39 -0.71 -2.80 0.22
N HIS A 40 -0.72 -4.12 0.27
CA HIS A 40 0.34 -4.94 -0.30
C HIS A 40 0.18 -5.10 -1.83
N ILE A 41 1.25 -4.84 -2.57
CA ILE A 41 1.30 -5.10 -4.03
C ILE A 41 1.09 -6.60 -4.24
N GLY A 42 0.25 -7.02 -5.19
CA GLY A 42 0.03 -8.45 -5.46
C GLY A 42 -0.91 -9.17 -4.49
N ASP A 43 -1.53 -8.45 -3.55
CA ASP A 43 -2.63 -8.99 -2.75
C ASP A 43 -3.91 -9.20 -3.60
N THR A 44 -4.81 -10.07 -3.12
CA THR A 44 -6.07 -10.38 -3.80
C THR A 44 -7.27 -9.91 -2.96
N PHE A 45 -7.90 -8.83 -3.41
CA PHE A 45 -9.14 -8.34 -2.82
C PHE A 45 -10.34 -9.17 -3.28
N TYR A 46 -11.30 -9.38 -2.38
CA TYR A 46 -12.54 -10.10 -2.65
C TYR A 46 -13.71 -9.48 -1.90
N ILE A 47 -14.92 -9.67 -2.42
CA ILE A 47 -16.16 -9.21 -1.77
C ILE A 47 -16.42 -10.03 -0.51
N GLU A 48 -16.82 -9.38 0.58
CA GLU A 48 -17.11 -10.05 1.84
C GLU A 48 -18.10 -11.22 1.65
N GLY A 49 -17.76 -12.39 2.22
CA GLY A 49 -18.53 -13.62 2.06
C GLY A 49 -18.08 -14.50 0.89
N GLU A 50 -17.24 -14.01 -0.01
CA GLU A 50 -16.77 -14.76 -1.19
C GLU A 50 -15.36 -15.38 -1.03
N ARG A 51 -14.73 -15.22 0.14
CA ARG A 51 -13.37 -15.72 0.41
C ARG A 51 -13.18 -17.19 0.01
N GLY A 52 -14.18 -18.04 0.24
CA GLY A 52 -14.09 -19.48 -0.06
C GLY A 52 -14.16 -19.83 -1.55
N LYS A 53 -14.50 -18.88 -2.42
CA LYS A 53 -14.63 -19.08 -3.88
C LYS A 53 -13.41 -18.58 -4.66
N ILE A 54 -12.52 -17.82 -4.00
CA ILE A 54 -11.41 -17.13 -4.66
C ILE A 54 -10.11 -17.73 -4.16
N THR A 55 -9.32 -18.25 -5.09
CA THR A 55 -7.94 -18.63 -4.82
C THR A 55 -7.08 -17.38 -4.94
N PRO A 56 -6.35 -16.97 -3.88
CA PRO A 56 -5.41 -15.86 -3.96
C PRO A 56 -4.40 -16.08 -5.10
N PHE A 57 -3.98 -15.00 -5.74
CA PHE A 57 -3.03 -15.10 -6.84
C PHE A 57 -1.72 -15.73 -6.35
N PRO A 58 -1.26 -16.86 -6.94
CA PRO A 58 -0.07 -17.56 -6.48
C PRO A 58 1.18 -16.74 -6.80
N GLY A 59 2.16 -16.77 -5.88
CA GLY A 59 3.49 -16.20 -6.12
C GLY A 59 3.72 -14.81 -5.53
N TYR A 60 2.74 -14.20 -4.85
CA TYR A 60 3.04 -13.05 -4.01
C TYR A 60 3.60 -13.50 -2.66
N GLU A 61 4.87 -13.16 -2.40
CA GLU A 61 5.50 -13.25 -1.09
C GLU A 61 5.77 -11.85 -0.57
N LYS A 62 5.56 -11.65 0.74
CA LYS A 62 5.84 -10.35 1.37
C LYS A 62 7.32 -10.01 1.15
N PRO A 63 7.65 -8.84 0.57
CA PRO A 63 9.03 -8.49 0.29
C PRO A 63 9.85 -8.48 1.58
N GLN A 64 10.95 -9.24 1.58
CA GLN A 64 11.91 -9.26 2.68
C GLN A 64 12.99 -8.20 2.44
N CYS A 65 13.32 -7.44 3.48
CA CYS A 65 14.42 -6.47 3.41
C CYS A 65 15.75 -7.22 3.25
N MET A 66 16.42 -7.01 2.11
CA MET A 66 17.69 -7.69 1.80
C MET A 66 18.92 -6.88 2.22
N VAL A 67 18.76 -5.57 2.45
CA VAL A 67 19.84 -4.63 2.79
C VAL A 67 19.40 -3.74 3.95
N TYR A 68 20.31 -3.51 4.89
CA TYR A 68 20.10 -2.64 6.03
C TYR A 68 21.18 -1.54 6.04
N ALA A 69 20.79 -0.33 6.45
CA ALA A 69 21.69 0.81 6.59
C ALA A 69 21.39 1.55 7.90
N GLY A 70 22.44 1.99 8.58
CA GLY A 70 22.33 2.82 9.78
C GLY A 70 22.47 4.30 9.42
N PHE A 71 21.51 5.12 9.82
CA PHE A 71 21.54 6.57 9.62
C PHE A 71 21.72 7.26 10.96
N PHE A 72 22.70 8.16 11.03
CA PHE A 72 22.97 8.97 12.21
C PHE A 72 23.08 10.44 11.77
N PRO A 73 22.48 11.38 12.53
CA PRO A 73 22.63 12.78 12.23
C PRO A 73 24.07 13.22 12.53
N GLU A 74 24.59 14.19 11.77
CA GLU A 74 25.93 14.76 12.00
C GLU A 74 26.02 15.45 13.37
N MET A 75 24.92 16.07 13.81
CA MET A 75 24.78 16.70 15.12
C MET A 75 23.55 16.16 15.84
N ALA A 76 23.63 15.99 17.17
CA ALA A 76 22.51 15.51 17.99
C ALA A 76 21.24 16.37 17.86
N SER A 77 21.39 17.67 17.60
CA SER A 77 20.27 18.60 17.35
C SER A 77 19.43 18.26 16.11
N ASN A 78 19.97 17.48 15.18
CA ASN A 78 19.32 17.17 13.90
C ASN A 78 18.55 15.85 13.94
N TYR A 79 18.50 15.17 15.09
CA TYR A 79 17.80 13.89 15.23
C TYR A 79 16.31 14.01 14.85
N GLU A 80 15.62 15.02 15.37
CA GLU A 80 14.19 15.23 15.09
C GLU A 80 13.93 15.51 13.59
N ALA A 81 14.83 16.24 12.94
CA ALA A 81 14.75 16.51 11.51
C ALA A 81 14.93 15.22 10.68
N LEU A 82 15.88 14.35 11.07
CA LEU A 82 16.10 13.06 10.44
C LEU A 82 14.88 12.14 10.61
N GLU A 83 14.35 12.04 11.82
CA GLU A 83 13.16 11.22 12.11
C GLU A 83 11.96 11.67 11.26
N LYS A 84 11.71 12.98 11.20
CA LYS A 84 10.64 13.54 10.37
C LYS A 84 10.83 13.26 8.88
N ALA A 85 12.08 13.32 8.38
CA ALA A 85 12.39 13.00 7.00
C ALA A 85 12.11 11.52 6.70
N ILE A 86 12.50 10.61 7.60
CA ILE A 86 12.24 9.17 7.47
C ILE A 86 10.72 8.90 7.46
N GLN A 87 9.96 9.51 8.37
CA GLN A 87 8.50 9.40 8.40
C GLN A 87 7.87 9.84 7.06
N SER A 88 8.36 10.92 6.45
CA SER A 88 7.88 11.38 5.15
C SER A 88 8.15 10.36 4.03
N VAL A 89 9.28 9.64 4.09
CA VAL A 89 9.59 8.58 3.12
C VAL A 89 8.67 7.38 3.32
N LEU A 90 8.42 6.96 4.57
CA LEU A 90 7.53 5.84 4.90
C LEU A 90 6.07 6.05 4.43
N LEU A 91 5.62 7.31 4.32
CA LEU A 91 4.29 7.63 3.78
C LEU A 91 4.16 7.37 2.27
N THR A 92 5.27 7.47 1.54
CA THR A 92 5.28 7.37 0.07
C THR A 92 5.77 6.01 -0.40
N ASP A 93 6.72 5.42 0.31
CA ASP A 93 7.36 4.16 -0.03
C ASP A 93 7.08 3.10 1.04
N GLY A 94 6.13 2.20 0.74
CA GLY A 94 5.77 1.09 1.61
C GLY A 94 6.79 -0.04 1.68
N SER A 95 7.88 0.01 0.89
CA SER A 95 8.95 -0.99 0.93
C SER A 95 10.01 -0.71 1.99
N VAL A 96 10.11 0.54 2.46
CA VAL A 96 11.08 0.95 3.47
C VAL A 96 10.57 0.57 4.87
N SER A 97 11.46 0.05 5.70
CA SER A 97 11.19 -0.25 7.11
C SER A 97 12.20 0.48 8.00
N PHE A 98 11.73 1.03 9.12
CA PHE A 98 12.56 1.75 10.09
C PHE A 98 12.44 1.09 11.47
N GLN A 99 13.55 0.97 12.18
CA GLN A 99 13.64 0.40 13.54
C GLN A 99 14.52 1.33 14.40
N TYR A 100 14.14 1.51 15.67
CA TYR A 100 14.84 2.32 16.66
C TYR A 100 15.98 1.55 17.34
#